data_AF-A0AAW5SCB9-F1
#
_entry.id   AF-A0AAW5SCB9-F1
#
_cell.length_a   1.000
_cell.length_b   1.000
_cell.length_c   1.000
_cell.angle_alpha   90.00
_cell.angle_beta   90.00
_cell.angle_gamma   90.00
#
_symmetry.space_group_name_H-M   'P 1'
#
loop_
_entity.id
_entity.type
_entity.pdbx_description
1 polymer ?
#
loop_
_entity_poly.entity_id
_entity_poly.type
_entity_poly.pdbx_seq_one_letter_code
_entity_poly.pdbx_strand_id
1 'polypeptide(L)'
;MARFQPRNYRVAAGQLQGLALALQTSTADAQTALQTVVGELNSLAGDRSSPTLQGLAELADRVQTAGPGSVTPEAVENIAHTLLEVADREEQAEAQIRNIWH
;
A
#
# COMPACT_ATOMS: atom_id res chain seq x y z
N MET A 1 -0.48 7.59 18.88
CA MET A 1 0.16 8.16 17.68
C MET A 1 0.69 6.99 16.87
N ALA A 2 0.04 6.63 15.76
CA ALA A 2 0.63 5.67 14.84
C ALA A 2 1.86 6.35 14.23
N ARG A 3 3.06 5.88 14.60
CA ARG A 3 4.29 6.36 13.96
C ARG A 3 4.34 5.77 12.56
N PHE A 4 4.61 6.61 11.57
CA PHE A 4 4.83 6.21 10.19
C PHE A 4 6.00 5.22 10.13
N GLN A 5 5.85 4.10 9.41
CA GLN A 5 6.83 2.99 9.41
C GLN A 5 7.16 2.57 7.96
N PRO A 6 8.23 3.12 7.35
CA PRO A 6 8.70 2.77 6.00
C PRO A 6 8.79 1.25 5.77
N ARG A 7 9.18 0.51 6.81
CA ARG A 7 9.26 -0.95 6.79
C ARG A 7 7.92 -1.63 6.52
N ASN A 8 6.81 -1.12 7.08
CA ASN A 8 5.49 -1.71 6.89
C ASN A 8 5.01 -1.53 5.45
N TYR A 9 5.28 -0.37 4.85
CA TYR A 9 4.97 -0.11 3.45
C TYR A 9 5.74 -1.05 2.51
N ARG A 10 7.03 -1.30 2.79
CA ARG A 10 7.83 -2.28 2.02
C ARG A 10 7.32 -3.71 2.17
N VAL A 11 6.91 -4.12 3.37
CA VAL A 11 6.33 -5.45 3.61
C VAL A 11 5.01 -5.61 2.86
N ALA A 12 4.11 -4.63 2.96
CA ALA A 12 2.84 -4.63 2.25
C ALA A 12 3.05 -4.64 0.72
N ALA A 13 4.00 -3.85 0.21
CA ALA A 13 4.34 -3.86 -1.21
C ALA A 13 4.77 -5.26 -1.69
N GLY A 14 5.62 -5.96 -0.92
CA GLY A 14 6.02 -7.32 -1.23
C GLY A 14 4.85 -8.32 -1.23
N GLN A 15 3.90 -8.16 -0.29
CA GLN A 15 2.69 -8.99 -0.27
C GLN A 15 1.80 -8.73 -1.49
N LEU A 16 1.62 -7.47 -1.87
CA LEU A 16 0.84 -7.08 -3.05
C LEU A 16 1.49 -7.57 -4.35
N GLN A 17 2.82 -7.53 -4.46
CA GLN A 17 3.54 -8.15 -5.59
C GLN A 17 3.28 -9.66 -5.67
N GLY A 18 3.32 -10.37 -4.54
CA GLY A 18 2.96 -11.78 -4.47
C GLY A 18 1.51 -12.05 -4.89
N LEU A 19 0.58 -11.17 -4.49
CA LEU A 19 -0.82 -11.25 -4.89
C LEU A 19 -1.02 -10.98 -6.38
N ALA A 20 -0.32 -10.02 -6.97
CA ALA A 20 -0.37 -9.75 -8.39
C ALA A 20 0.12 -10.96 -9.21
N LEU A 21 1.20 -11.61 -8.78
CA LEU A 21 1.68 -12.85 -9.39
C LEU A 21 0.63 -13.98 -9.26
N ALA A 22 -0.03 -14.09 -8.10
CA ALA A 22 -1.10 -15.06 -7.89
C ALA A 22 -2.32 -14.81 -8.79
N LEU A 23 -2.65 -13.54 -9.07
CA LEU A 23 -3.68 -13.17 -10.03
C LEU A 23 -3.27 -13.50 -11.48
N GLN A 24 -2.02 -13.22 -11.88
CA GLN A 24 -1.51 -13.57 -13.21
C GLN A 24 -1.56 -15.08 -13.47
N THR A 25 -1.21 -15.87 -12.46
CA THR A 25 -1.21 -17.33 -12.51
C THR A 25 -2.58 -17.95 -12.23
N SER A 26 -3.62 -17.13 -12.02
CA SER A 26 -4.99 -17.55 -11.69
C SER A 26 -5.09 -18.46 -10.45
N THR A 27 -4.12 -18.37 -9.53
CA THR A 27 -4.13 -19.09 -8.25
C THR A 27 -4.88 -18.35 -7.15
N ALA A 28 -5.23 -17.08 -7.39
CA ALA A 28 -6.06 -16.26 -6.51
C ALA A 28 -7.31 -15.77 -7.25
N ASP A 29 -8.44 -15.72 -6.54
CA ASP A 29 -9.68 -15.13 -7.03
C ASP A 29 -9.69 -13.60 -6.84
N ALA A 30 -10.31 -12.88 -7.77
CA ALA A 30 -10.37 -11.42 -7.76
C ALA A 30 -11.08 -10.84 -6.53
N GLN A 31 -12.08 -11.54 -5.98
CA GLN A 31 -12.78 -11.14 -4.75
C GLN A 31 -11.86 -11.29 -3.53
N THR A 32 -11.12 -12.40 -3.43
CA THR A 32 -10.14 -12.58 -2.35
C THR A 32 -9.02 -11.54 -2.46
N ALA A 33 -8.50 -11.31 -3.67
CA ALA A 33 -7.48 -10.31 -3.91
C ALA A 33 -7.95 -8.90 -3.54
N LEU A 34 -9.18 -8.53 -3.88
CA LEU A 34 -9.79 -7.28 -3.47
C LEU A 34 -9.79 -7.12 -1.95
N GLN A 35 -10.25 -8.13 -1.23
CA GLN A 35 -10.29 -8.10 0.24
C GLN A 35 -8.89 -7.97 0.83
N THR A 36 -7.89 -8.66 0.28
CA THR A 36 -6.50 -8.53 0.70
C THR A 36 -5.95 -7.13 0.45
N VAL A 37 -6.12 -6.58 -0.75
CA VAL A 37 -5.64 -5.23 -1.11
C VAL A 37 -6.28 -4.18 -0.19
N VAL A 38 -7.60 -4.20 -0.05
CA VAL A 38 -8.34 -3.24 0.80
C VAL A 38 -7.96 -3.39 2.27
N GLY A 39 -7.76 -4.63 2.74
CA GLY A 39 -7.32 -4.91 4.11
C GLY A 39 -5.94 -4.34 4.40
N GLU A 40 -4.96 -4.59 3.53
CA GLU A 40 -3.60 -4.07 3.67
C GLU A 40 -3.57 -2.54 3.63
N LEU A 41 -4.26 -1.92 2.67
CA LEU A 41 -4.33 -0.46 2.56
C LEU A 41 -4.96 0.19 3.80
N ASN A 42 -6.04 -0.38 4.33
CA ASN A 42 -6.67 0.12 5.56
C ASN A 42 -5.79 -0.06 6.80
N SER A 43 -5.08 -1.19 6.88
CA SER A 43 -4.11 -1.46 7.95
C SER A 43 -2.98 -0.42 7.94
N LEU A 44 -2.43 -0.13 6.76
CA LEU A 44 -1.40 0.88 6.56
C LEU A 44 -1.89 2.31 6.81
N ALA A 45 -3.14 2.61 6.46
CA ALA A 45 -3.74 3.93 6.69
C ALA A 45 -3.86 4.27 8.18
N GLY A 46 -3.93 3.26 9.06
CA GLY A 46 -3.87 3.45 10.51
C GLY A 46 -4.85 4.52 11.02
N ASP A 47 -4.33 5.52 11.72
CA ASP A 47 -5.12 6.62 12.30
C ASP A 47 -5.41 7.78 11.33
N ARG A 48 -4.97 7.68 10.06
CA ARG A 48 -5.24 8.70 9.02
C ARG A 48 -4.74 10.11 9.42
N SER A 49 -3.70 10.16 10.25
CA SER A 49 -3.18 11.39 10.83
C SER A 49 -2.34 12.24 9.87
N SER A 50 -1.87 11.66 8.76
CA SER A 50 -1.12 12.37 7.71
C SER A 50 -1.85 12.32 6.36
N PRO A 51 -1.55 13.27 5.44
CA PRO A 51 -2.10 13.25 4.09
C PRO A 51 -1.82 11.93 3.35
N THR A 52 -0.64 11.34 3.55
CA THR A 52 -0.27 10.03 3.00
C THR A 52 -1.20 8.93 3.54
N LEU A 53 -1.45 8.90 4.85
CA LEU A 53 -2.33 7.92 5.49
C LEU A 53 -3.80 8.10 5.04
N GLN A 54 -4.25 9.34 4.85
CA GLN A 54 -5.58 9.64 4.31
C GLN A 54 -5.70 9.17 2.86
N GLY A 55 -4.70 9.43 2.02
CA GLY A 55 -4.68 8.96 0.63
C GLY A 55 -4.72 7.43 0.51
N LEU A 56 -4.09 6.70 1.43
CA LEU A 56 -4.18 5.23 1.48
C LEU A 56 -5.59 4.74 1.85
N ALA A 57 -6.26 5.39 2.81
CA ALA A 57 -7.65 5.09 3.14
C ALA A 57 -8.58 5.36 1.95
N GLU A 58 -8.42 6.51 1.29
CA GLU A 58 -9.21 6.85 0.10
C GLU A 58 -8.98 5.88 -1.06
N LEU A 59 -7.74 5.42 -1.26
CA LEU A 59 -7.42 4.40 -2.24
C LEU A 59 -8.12 3.07 -1.90
N ALA A 60 -8.10 2.67 -0.63
CA ALA A 60 -8.80 1.47 -0.16
C ALA A 60 -10.31 1.56 -0.46
N ASP A 61 -10.94 2.70 -0.13
CA ASP A 61 -12.36 2.94 -0.38
C ASP A 61 -12.70 2.92 -1.88
N ARG A 62 -11.85 3.51 -2.73
CA ARG A 62 -12.03 3.50 -4.20
C ARG A 62 -11.94 2.09 -4.77
N VAL A 63 -10.93 1.33 -4.36
CA VAL A 63 -10.73 -0.06 -4.81
C VAL A 63 -11.91 -0.93 -4.35
N GLN A 64 -12.34 -0.77 -3.09
CA GLN A 64 -13.51 -1.48 -2.56
C GLN A 64 -14.79 -1.15 -3.34
N THR A 65 -15.01 0.12 -3.67
CA THR A 65 -16.21 0.60 -4.39
C THR A 65 -16.22 0.14 -5.85
N ALA A 66 -15.06 0.12 -6.51
CA ALA A 66 -14.93 -0.34 -7.89
C ALA A 66 -15.16 -1.85 -8.03
N GLY A 67 -14.99 -2.61 -6.93
CA GLY A 67 -15.25 -4.04 -6.87
C GLY A 67 -14.14 -4.90 -7.49
N PRO A 68 -14.32 -6.23 -7.52
CA PRO A 68 -13.26 -7.18 -7.84
C PRO A 68 -12.73 -7.05 -9.27
N GLY A 69 -13.54 -6.57 -10.22
CA GLY A 69 -13.11 -6.33 -11.60
C GLY A 69 -12.05 -5.22 -11.75
N SER A 70 -11.85 -4.39 -10.72
CA SER A 70 -10.80 -3.37 -10.69
C SER A 70 -9.44 -3.90 -10.23
N VAL A 71 -9.41 -5.10 -9.66
CA VAL A 71 -8.20 -5.71 -9.08
C VAL A 71 -7.53 -6.59 -10.13
N THR A 72 -6.88 -5.94 -11.09
CA THR A 72 -6.01 -6.61 -12.06
C THR A 72 -4.60 -6.77 -11.51
N PRO A 73 -3.79 -7.72 -12.00
CA PRO A 73 -2.41 -7.83 -11.59
C PRO A 73 -1.62 -6.53 -11.72
N GLU A 74 -1.79 -5.83 -12.84
CA GLU A 74 -1.13 -4.55 -13.13
C GLU A 74 -1.56 -3.46 -12.14
N ALA A 75 -2.84 -3.43 -11.77
CA ALA A 75 -3.34 -2.50 -10.77
C ALA A 75 -2.72 -2.77 -9.40
N VAL A 76 -2.64 -4.04 -8.99
CA VAL A 76 -2.03 -4.44 -7.71
C VAL A 76 -0.52 -4.16 -7.70
N GLU A 77 0.20 -4.41 -8.79
CA GLU A 77 1.62 -4.06 -8.94
C GLU A 77 1.84 -2.54 -8.84
N ASN A 78 1.00 -1.73 -9.50
CA ASN A 78 1.09 -0.28 -9.43
C ASN A 78 0.89 0.24 -7.99
N ILE A 79 -0.04 -0.36 -7.23
CA ILE A 79 -0.21 -0.04 -5.81
C ILE A 79 1.06 -0.40 -5.03
N ALA A 80 1.61 -1.60 -5.24
CA ALA A 80 2.84 -2.03 -4.58
C ALA A 80 4.03 -1.07 -4.87
N HIS A 81 4.20 -0.67 -6.13
CA HIS A 81 5.22 0.31 -6.52
C HIS A 81 5.01 1.65 -5.82
N THR A 82 3.77 2.13 -5.76
CA THR A 82 3.43 3.37 -5.04
C THR A 82 3.81 3.28 -3.56
N LEU A 83 3.56 2.14 -2.90
CA LEU A 83 3.95 1.93 -1.51
C LEU A 83 5.48 1.96 -1.30
N LEU A 84 6.25 1.40 -2.25
CA LEU A 84 7.72 1.48 -2.22
C LEU A 84 8.20 2.92 -2.36
N GLU A 85 7.66 3.67 -3.32
CA GLU A 85 8.01 5.09 -3.49
C GLU A 85 7.69 5.92 -2.24
N VAL A 86 6.54 5.67 -1.61
CA VAL A 86 6.15 6.31 -0.35
C VAL A 86 7.15 5.96 0.76
N ALA A 87 7.53 4.69 0.88
CA ALA A 87 8.53 4.26 1.88
C ALA A 87 9.88 4.96 1.67
N ASP A 88 10.33 5.08 0.42
CA ASP A 88 11.63 5.67 0.08
C ASP A 88 11.64 7.19 0.29
N ARG A 89 10.57 7.90 -0.09
CA ARG A 89 10.44 9.35 0.16
C ARG A 89 10.47 9.69 1.64
N GLU A 90 9.83 8.87 2.45
CA GLU A 90 9.72 9.10 3.90
C GLU A 90 11.03 8.77 4.60
N GLU A 91 11.71 7.68 4.21
CA GLU A 91 13.05 7.38 4.70
C GLU A 91 14.05 8.50 4.36
N GLN A 92 13.95 9.08 3.16
CA GLN A 92 14.75 10.24 2.77
C GLN A 92 14.40 11.48 3.61
N ALA A 93 13.12 11.75 3.87
CA ALA A 93 12.68 12.86 4.70
C ALA A 93 13.19 12.72 6.15
N GLU A 94 13.09 11.52 6.75
CA GLU A 94 13.64 11.23 8.07
C GLU A 94 15.16 11.38 8.13
N ALA A 95 15.87 10.91 7.10
CA ALA A 95 17.32 11.05 6.99
C ALA A 95 17.74 12.52 6.86
N GLN A 96 17.03 13.33 6.08
CA GLN A 96 17.27 14.77 5.94
C GLN A 96 17.06 15.50 7.26
N ILE A 97 15.94 15.23 7.95
CA ILE A 97 15.68 15.81 9.27
C ILE A 97 16.83 15.43 10.23
N ARG A 98 17.23 14.16 10.28
CA ARG A 98 18.33 13.72 11.14
C ARG A 98 19.64 14.46 10.84
N ASN A 99 19.99 14.67 9.58
CA ASN A 99 21.22 15.37 9.18
C ASN A 99 21.20 16.89 9.49
N ILE A 100 20.03 17.52 9.63
CA ILE A 100 19.93 18.95 9.95
C ILE A 100 20.19 19.22 11.45
N TRP A 101 19.95 18.22 12.32
CA TRP A 101 20.10 18.34 13.78
C TRP A 101 21.39 17.70 14.34
N HIS A 102 22.34 17.33 13.46
CA HIS A 102 23.69 16.85 13.81
C HIS A 102 24.76 17.89 13.46
#